data_AF-A0A3D3Q7U8-F1
#
_entry.id   AF-A0A3D3Q7U8-F1
#
_cell.length_a   1.000
_cell.length_b   1.000
_cell.length_c   1.000
_cell.angle_alpha   90.00
_cell.angle_beta   90.00
_cell.angle_gamma   90.00
#
_symmetry.space_group_name_H-M   'P 1'
#
loop_
_entity.id
_entity.type
_entity.pdbx_description
1 polymer ?
#
loop_
_entity_poly.entity_id
_entity_poly.type
_entity_poly.pdbx_seq_one_letter_code
_entity_poly.pdbx_strand_id
1 'polypeptide(L)'
;ERRANILARKGRLILERTAPIYEVLRGAAATDPQVTTLWELNKAQRFAGQRELLHIVLGRIPLREGLTVETAADILFAVGSPETYRLLVIDRGWSADRFERWYAEAMVRLLLP
;
A
#
# COMPACT_ATOMS: atom_id res chain seq x y z
N GLU A 1 -17.18 -2.63 1.95
CA GLU A 1 -16.62 -3.97 2.22
C GLU A 1 -16.23 -4.76 0.97
N ARG A 2 -17.15 -5.18 0.08
CA ARG A 2 -16.81 -6.03 -1.09
C ARG A 2 -15.69 -5.48 -1.98
N ARG A 3 -15.69 -4.17 -2.30
CA ARG A 3 -14.62 -3.52 -3.08
C ARG A 3 -13.27 -3.54 -2.35
N ALA A 4 -13.27 -3.25 -1.04
CA ALA A 4 -12.07 -3.27 -0.21
C ALA A 4 -11.43 -4.66 -0.20
N ASN A 5 -12.22 -5.73 -0.08
CA ASN A 5 -11.70 -7.10 -0.10
C ASN A 5 -11.04 -7.46 -1.45
N ILE A 6 -11.65 -7.09 -2.57
CA ILE A 6 -11.07 -7.33 -3.90
C ILE A 6 -9.74 -6.59 -4.06
N LEU A 7 -9.69 -5.34 -3.60
CA LEU A 7 -8.49 -4.52 -3.70
C LEU A 7 -7.39 -4.97 -2.74
N ALA A 8 -7.76 -5.39 -1.53
CA ALA A 8 -6.82 -5.96 -0.57
C ALA A 8 -6.18 -7.25 -1.10
N ARG A 9 -6.98 -8.12 -1.75
CA ARG A 9 -6.46 -9.33 -2.41
C ARG A 9 -5.47 -8.99 -3.53
N LYS A 10 -5.84 -8.05 -4.41
CA LYS A 10 -4.93 -7.58 -5.48
C LYS A 10 -3.66 -6.97 -4.89
N GLY A 11 -3.80 -6.12 -3.87
CA GLY A 11 -2.70 -5.47 -3.15
C GLY A 11 -1.76 -6.50 -2.55
N ARG A 12 -2.28 -7.48 -1.81
CA ARG A 12 -1.49 -8.59 -1.26
C ARG A 12 -0.70 -9.30 -2.36
N LEU A 13 -1.34 -9.72 -3.45
CA LEU A 13 -0.67 -10.46 -4.54
C LEU A 13 0.44 -9.63 -5.21
N ILE A 14 0.28 -8.30 -5.28
CA ILE A 14 1.35 -7.41 -5.74
C ILE A 14 2.48 -7.38 -4.70
N LEU A 15 2.17 -7.07 -3.45
CA LEU A 15 3.15 -6.90 -2.38
C LEU A 15 3.95 -8.18 -2.11
N GLU A 16 3.32 -9.35 -2.18
CA GLU A 16 3.96 -10.65 -2.01
C GLU A 16 5.09 -10.87 -3.04
N ARG A 17 4.93 -10.36 -4.27
CA ARG A 17 5.94 -10.47 -5.32
C ARG A 17 6.95 -9.33 -5.28
N THR A 18 6.52 -8.13 -4.92
CA THR A 18 7.33 -6.92 -5.03
C THR A 18 8.10 -6.57 -3.77
N ALA A 19 7.66 -6.98 -2.58
CA ALA A 19 8.30 -6.62 -1.32
C ALA A 19 9.76 -7.08 -1.22
N PRO A 20 10.15 -8.31 -1.64
CA PRO A 20 11.56 -8.71 -1.64
C PRO A 20 12.42 -7.88 -2.60
N ILE A 21 11.91 -7.58 -3.80
CA ILE A 21 12.62 -6.76 -4.81
C ILE A 21 12.81 -5.35 -4.28
N TYR A 22 11.76 -4.80 -3.66
CA TYR A 22 11.76 -3.46 -3.10
C TYR A 22 12.78 -3.31 -1.96
N GLU A 23 12.95 -4.32 -1.11
CA GLU A 23 13.98 -4.31 -0.07
C GLU A 23 15.40 -4.23 -0.66
N VAL A 24 15.69 -5.04 -1.69
CA VAL A 24 17.00 -5.01 -2.36
C VAL A 24 17.27 -3.64 -2.97
N LEU A 25 16.27 -3.08 -3.69
CA LEU A 25 16.38 -1.73 -4.27
C LEU A 25 16.60 -0.67 -3.20
N ARG A 26 15.89 -0.74 -2.07
CA ARG A 26 16.04 0.20 -0.96
C ARG A 26 17.46 0.18 -0.38
N GLY A 27 18.02 -1.02 -0.18
CA GLY A 27 19.38 -1.17 0.33
C GLY A 27 20.43 -0.63 -0.64
N ALA A 28 20.32 -0.97 -1.92
CA ALA A 28 21.25 -0.50 -2.95
C ALA A 28 21.17 1.02 -3.19
N ALA A 29 19.98 1.62 -3.11
CA ALA A 29 19.75 3.05 -3.29
C ALA A 29 20.52 3.95 -2.30
N ALA A 30 21.00 3.40 -1.18
CA ALA A 30 21.83 4.14 -0.22
C ALA A 30 23.26 4.39 -0.70
N THR A 31 23.72 3.65 -1.71
CA THR A 31 25.13 3.66 -2.15
C THR A 31 25.31 3.82 -3.67
N ASP A 32 24.26 3.56 -4.46
CA ASP A 32 24.30 3.68 -5.92
C ASP A 32 23.31 4.76 -6.41
N PRO A 33 23.79 5.91 -6.94
CA PRO A 33 22.96 7.00 -7.44
C PRO A 33 21.98 6.62 -8.56
N GLN A 34 22.32 5.63 -9.40
CA GLN A 34 21.41 5.16 -10.45
C GLN A 34 20.22 4.43 -9.82
N VAL A 35 20.50 3.61 -8.80
CA VAL A 35 19.46 2.92 -8.04
C VAL A 35 18.64 3.89 -7.20
N THR A 36 19.24 4.95 -6.64
CA THR A 36 18.49 6.04 -5.97
C THR A 36 17.44 6.65 -6.89
N THR A 37 17.80 6.91 -8.16
CA THR A 37 16.86 7.48 -9.15
C THR A 37 15.70 6.52 -9.42
N LEU A 38 15.97 5.22 -9.59
CA LEU A 38 14.94 4.20 -9.77
C LEU A 38 14.05 4.06 -8.55
N TRP A 39 14.62 4.17 -7.36
CA TRP A 39 13.91 4.13 -6.09
C TRP A 39 12.90 5.28 -5.93
N GLU A 40 13.33 6.52 -6.20
CA GLU A 40 12.45 7.69 -6.15
C GLU A 40 11.32 7.58 -7.19
N LEU A 41 11.63 7.12 -8.40
CA LEU A 41 10.62 6.88 -9.43
C LEU A 41 9.61 5.82 -8.99
N ASN A 42 10.06 4.72 -8.38
CA ASN A 42 9.17 3.68 -7.86
C ASN A 42 8.24 4.23 -6.78
N LYS A 43 8.75 5.01 -5.83
CA LYS A 43 7.92 5.65 -4.79
C LYS A 43 6.87 6.57 -5.40
N ALA A 44 7.24 7.41 -6.36
CA ALA A 44 6.31 8.31 -7.04
C ALA A 44 5.21 7.55 -7.81
N GLN A 45 5.57 6.50 -8.55
CA GLN A 45 4.61 5.65 -9.27
C GLN A 45 3.66 4.93 -8.31
N ARG A 46 4.18 4.38 -7.20
CA ARG A 46 3.35 3.73 -6.19
C ARG A 46 2.38 4.72 -5.56
N PHE A 47 2.83 5.93 -5.22
CA PHE A 47 1.96 6.96 -4.66
C PHE A 47 0.84 7.35 -5.62
N ALA A 48 1.17 7.57 -6.91
CA ALA A 48 0.18 7.83 -7.94
C ALA A 48 -0.87 6.71 -8.04
N GLY A 49 -0.43 5.44 -7.97
CA GLY A 49 -1.31 4.27 -7.95
C GLY A 49 -2.24 4.23 -6.72
N GLN A 50 -1.83 4.73 -5.56
CA GLN A 50 -2.70 4.81 -4.37
C GLN A 50 -3.82 5.83 -4.54
N ARG A 51 -3.53 6.96 -5.19
CA ARG A 51 -4.56 7.96 -5.52
C ARG A 51 -5.60 7.38 -6.47
N GLU A 52 -5.17 6.63 -7.49
CA GLU A 52 -6.08 5.91 -8.38
C GLU A 52 -6.91 4.85 -7.64
N LEU A 53 -6.25 4.09 -6.76
CA LEU A 53 -6.91 3.09 -5.92
C LEU A 53 -8.00 3.72 -5.06
N LEU A 54 -7.73 4.89 -4.47
CA LEU A 54 -8.69 5.61 -3.65
C LEU A 54 -9.97 5.95 -4.42
N HIS A 55 -9.85 6.41 -5.67
CA HIS A 55 -11.01 6.65 -6.54
C HIS A 55 -11.84 5.37 -6.77
N ILE A 56 -11.18 4.21 -6.94
CA ILE A 56 -11.85 2.91 -7.14
C ILE A 56 -12.54 2.44 -5.85
N VAL A 57 -11.88 2.58 -4.69
CA VAL A 57 -12.42 2.19 -3.38
C VAL A 57 -13.67 3.01 -3.06
N LEU A 58 -13.55 4.33 -3.14
CA LEU A 58 -14.61 5.27 -2.78
C LEU A 58 -15.78 5.16 -3.74
N GLY A 59 -15.54 5.22 -5.05
CA GLY A 59 -16.62 5.36 -6.03
C GLY A 59 -17.51 6.57 -5.73
N ARG A 60 -18.67 6.35 -5.07
CA ARG A 60 -19.59 7.40 -4.60
C ARG A 60 -19.65 7.53 -3.07
N ILE A 61 -18.91 6.69 -2.35
CA ILE A 61 -18.86 6.69 -0.88
C ILE A 61 -17.98 7.88 -0.47
N PRO A 62 -18.44 8.75 0.45
CA PRO A 62 -17.61 9.83 0.95
C PRO A 62 -16.45 9.28 1.79
N LEU A 63 -15.39 10.06 1.89
CA LEU A 63 -14.33 9.81 2.87
C LEU A 63 -14.86 9.99 4.29
N ARG A 64 -14.17 9.40 5.28
CA ARG A 64 -14.39 9.75 6.69
C ARG A 64 -14.24 11.26 6.88
N GLU A 65 -15.06 11.81 7.76
CA GLU A 65 -15.00 13.21 8.15
C GLU A 65 -13.56 13.64 8.52
N GLY A 66 -13.17 14.81 8.04
CA GLY A 66 -11.83 15.37 8.25
C GLY A 66 -10.74 14.87 7.31
N LEU A 67 -11.02 13.92 6.40
CA LEU A 67 -10.03 13.45 5.42
C LEU A 67 -10.21 14.12 4.05
N THR A 68 -9.10 14.63 3.51
CA THR A 68 -8.97 14.97 2.10
C THR A 68 -8.56 13.75 1.28
N VAL A 69 -8.67 13.84 -0.05
CA VAL A 69 -8.23 12.79 -0.98
C VAL A 69 -6.71 12.59 -0.87
N GLU A 70 -5.96 13.67 -0.69
CA GLU A 70 -4.51 13.67 -0.54
C GLU A 70 -4.09 12.92 0.73
N THR A 71 -4.66 13.29 1.88
CA THR A 71 -4.37 12.61 3.15
C THR A 71 -4.79 11.15 3.13
N ALA A 72 -5.92 10.83 2.48
CA ALA A 72 -6.36 9.45 2.29
C ALA A 72 -5.39 8.64 1.40
N ALA A 73 -4.81 9.26 0.37
CA ALA A 73 -3.79 8.65 -0.47
C ALA A 73 -2.48 8.42 0.31
N ASP A 74 -2.05 9.38 1.15
CA ASP A 74 -0.90 9.21 2.05
C ASP A 74 -1.08 8.01 2.99
N ILE A 75 -2.27 7.89 3.60
CA ILE A 75 -2.62 6.77 4.47
C ILE A 75 -2.54 5.44 3.71
N LEU A 76 -3.12 5.36 2.51
CA LEU A 76 -3.06 4.15 1.68
C LEU A 76 -1.63 3.83 1.25
N PHE A 77 -0.82 4.86 0.94
CA PHE A 77 0.58 4.71 0.58
C PHE A 77 1.42 4.15 1.70
N ALA A 78 1.11 4.50 2.96
CA ALA A 78 1.76 3.92 4.13
C ALA A 78 1.28 2.47 4.42
N VAL A 79 -0.05 2.27 4.50
CA VAL A 79 -0.63 1.00 4.95
C VAL A 79 -0.51 -0.09 3.88
N GLY A 80 -0.66 0.26 2.60
CA GLY A 80 -0.51 -0.63 1.45
C GLY A 80 0.92 -0.75 0.91
N SER A 81 1.94 -0.43 1.73
CA SER A 81 3.33 -0.38 1.30
C SER A 81 4.03 -1.75 1.38
N PRO A 82 5.08 -1.96 0.56
CA PRO A 82 6.01 -3.07 0.73
C PRO A 82 6.62 -3.14 2.13
N GLU A 83 6.88 -1.99 2.76
CA GLU A 83 7.38 -1.89 4.13
C GLU A 83 6.41 -2.49 5.15
N THR A 84 5.13 -2.10 5.07
CA THR A 84 4.10 -2.62 5.97
C THR A 84 3.87 -4.11 5.75
N TYR A 85 3.89 -4.56 4.48
CA TYR A 85 3.82 -5.99 4.17
C TYR A 85 4.98 -6.76 4.79
N ARG A 86 6.22 -6.29 4.59
CA ARG A 86 7.40 -6.94 5.17
C ARG A 86 7.33 -7.00 6.69
N LEU A 87 7.01 -5.88 7.33
CA LEU A 87 6.90 -5.81 8.78
C LEU A 87 5.90 -6.85 9.30
N LEU A 88 4.69 -6.93 8.73
CA LEU A 88 3.65 -7.82 9.26
C LEU A 88 3.85 -9.29 8.86
N VAL A 89 4.18 -9.55 7.59
CA VAL A 89 4.25 -10.91 7.04
C VAL A 89 5.60 -11.56 7.33
N ILE A 90 6.70 -10.85 7.08
CA ILE A 90 8.05 -11.39 7.23
C ILE A 90 8.51 -11.27 8.68
N ASP A 91 8.53 -10.05 9.23
CA ASP A 91 9.14 -9.81 10.54
C ASP A 91 8.24 -10.27 11.70
N ARG A 92 6.92 -10.17 11.54
CA ARG A 92 5.93 -10.60 12.55
C ARG A 92 5.25 -11.93 12.22
N GLY A 93 5.62 -12.58 11.11
CA GLY A 93 5.18 -13.94 10.77
C GLY A 93 3.70 -14.09 10.45
N TRP A 94 3.01 -13.02 10.02
CA TRP A 94 1.62 -13.16 9.57
C TRP A 94 1.56 -13.97 8.28
N SER A 95 0.53 -14.79 8.13
CA SER A 95 0.22 -15.35 6.82
C SER A 95 -0.24 -14.25 5.87
N ALA A 96 0.00 -14.44 4.58
CA ALA A 96 -0.44 -13.50 3.55
C ALA A 96 -1.97 -13.29 3.60
N ASP A 97 -2.76 -14.35 3.85
CA ASP A 97 -4.22 -14.27 4.01
C ASP A 97 -4.64 -13.43 5.23
N ARG A 98 -3.88 -13.50 6.33
CA ARG A 98 -4.11 -12.65 7.50
C ARG A 98 -3.85 -11.19 7.16
N PHE A 99 -2.76 -10.90 6.44
CA PHE A 99 -2.47 -9.56 5.96
C PHE A 99 -3.58 -9.04 5.03
N GLU A 100 -4.09 -9.83 4.09
CA GLU A 100 -5.18 -9.42 3.19
C GLU A 100 -6.44 -9.02 3.95
N ARG A 101 -6.87 -9.83 4.93
CA ARG A 101 -8.04 -9.49 5.76
C ARG A 101 -7.83 -8.21 6.55
N TRP A 102 -6.68 -8.12 7.23
CA TRP A 102 -6.33 -6.91 7.99
C TRP A 102 -6.25 -5.68 7.11
N TYR A 103 -5.68 -5.79 5.91
CA TYR A 103 -5.51 -4.66 5.00
C TYR A 103 -6.87 -4.16 4.50
N ALA A 104 -7.80 -5.06 4.16
CA ALA A 104 -9.16 -4.70 3.82
C ALA A 104 -9.88 -3.97 4.97
N GLU A 105 -9.75 -4.50 6.20
CA GLU A 105 -10.32 -3.88 7.40
C GLU A 105 -9.71 -2.50 7.68
N ALA A 106 -8.39 -2.38 7.56
CA ALA A 106 -7.67 -1.13 7.75
C ALA A 106 -8.14 -0.07 6.74
N MET A 107 -8.26 -0.41 5.46
CA MET A 107 -8.79 0.51 4.44
C MET A 107 -10.17 1.04 4.81
N VAL A 108 -11.10 0.16 5.21
CA VAL A 108 -12.45 0.59 5.62
C VAL A 108 -12.36 1.50 6.85
N ARG A 109 -11.69 1.04 7.91
CA ARG A 109 -11.57 1.77 9.19
C ARG A 109 -10.73 3.04 9.13
N LEU A 110 -9.90 3.22 8.10
CA LEU A 110 -9.05 4.39 7.94
C LEU A 110 -9.52 5.34 6.84
N LEU A 111 -10.42 4.95 5.94
CA LEU A 111 -10.85 5.82 4.85
C LEU A 111 -12.36 6.08 4.79
N LEU A 112 -13.18 5.16 5.28
CA LEU A 112 -14.64 5.22 5.13
C LEU A 112 -15.33 5.63 6.45
N PRO A 113 -16.52 6.24 6.39
CA PRO A 113 -17.36 6.46 7.56
C PRO A 113 -17.70 5.16 8.31
#